data_AF-E1ZG90-F1
#
_entry.id   AF-E1ZG90-F1
#
_cell.length_a   1.000
_cell.length_b   1.000
_cell.length_c   1.000
_cell.angle_alpha   90.00
_cell.angle_beta   90.00
_cell.angle_gamma   90.00
#
_symmetry.space_group_name_H-M   'P 1'
#
loop_
_entity.id
_entity.type
_entity.pdbx_description
1 polymer ?
#
loop_
_entity_poly.entity_id
_entity_poly.type
_entity_poly.pdbx_seq_one_letter_code
_entity_poly.pdbx_strand_id
1 'polypeptide(L)'
;MLRSRQLLALGARLQMAGSGGAAAAAAAVASSAAAPWRPAQHQLLSLQTWASSSLSPPAAGSSLQHAASSVAGRAASSEAAAAARRHAAAAAASRRGLATGAVARPGPAPRGTSKAGSGRSLWSGLFLLAPGALAAFLGKWQWDRRQWKAALLERRRAMMQGEPVDLFAAEEEPPEYVRVAAKGVMDHGASQYVGPRTRQIAGVSKQGFLVMTPLRQEGSGRAVLVNRGWVPAEWREAEAARRGGQPEGKVRVEGLLRHGEDPGAFVPPNEPGKGNWYYINVSELAAAAGLPAEAPLVEVVTEDPGTYIGRGPPSAMDVEERYPLPKSLDDLMHFSVMPQDHFNYAATWWTLSAATLALAVKAIRQGVRAR
;
A
#
# COMPACT_ATOMS: atom_id res chain seq x y z
N MET A 1 -40.62 -27.54 -6.97
CA MET A 1 -41.67 -26.76 -7.67
C MET A 1 -41.63 -25.25 -7.32
N LEU A 2 -40.48 -24.59 -7.43
CA LEU A 2 -40.39 -23.13 -7.25
C LEU A 2 -39.17 -22.55 -7.97
N ARG A 3 -39.01 -22.87 -9.26
CA ARG A 3 -38.13 -22.13 -10.21
C ARG A 3 -38.72 -22.11 -11.62
N SER A 4 -40.05 -22.08 -11.73
CA SER A 4 -40.77 -22.23 -13.00
C SER A 4 -41.83 -21.16 -13.22
N ARG A 5 -41.69 -19.97 -12.59
CA ARG A 5 -42.71 -18.91 -12.65
C ARG A 5 -42.20 -17.47 -12.83
N GLN A 6 -40.92 -17.26 -13.12
CA GLN A 6 -40.40 -15.90 -13.42
C GLN A 6 -39.93 -15.68 -14.86
N LEU A 7 -40.04 -16.69 -15.75
CA LEU A 7 -39.70 -16.54 -17.17
C LEU A 7 -40.90 -16.22 -18.09
N LEU A 8 -42.10 -16.02 -17.54
CA LEU A 8 -43.30 -15.69 -18.32
C LEU A 8 -43.79 -14.25 -18.17
N ALA A 9 -43.01 -13.36 -17.55
CA ALA A 9 -43.33 -11.93 -17.45
C ALA A 9 -42.49 -11.03 -18.37
N LEU A 10 -41.49 -11.57 -19.10
CA LEU A 10 -40.66 -10.79 -20.04
C LEU A 10 -41.04 -10.95 -21.52
N GLY A 11 -41.95 -11.87 -21.86
CA GLY A 11 -42.36 -12.12 -23.25
C GLY A 11 -43.42 -11.15 -23.79
N ALA A 12 -44.09 -10.37 -22.94
CA ALA A 12 -45.27 -9.58 -23.34
C ALA A 12 -45.05 -8.05 -23.40
N ARG A 13 -43.80 -7.59 -23.50
CA ARG A 13 -43.48 -6.14 -23.64
C ARG A 13 -42.62 -5.78 -24.85
N LEU A 14 -42.43 -6.70 -25.81
CA LEU A 14 -41.61 -6.46 -27.01
C LEU A 14 -42.44 -6.45 -28.31
N GLN A 15 -43.70 -6.05 -28.25
CA GLN A 15 -44.54 -5.90 -29.46
C GLN A 15 -45.12 -4.49 -29.65
N MET A 16 -44.64 -3.49 -28.91
CA MET A 16 -45.07 -2.09 -29.05
C MET A 16 -43.91 -1.13 -28.73
N ALA A 17 -42.94 -1.00 -29.64
CA ALA A 17 -42.05 0.16 -29.72
C ALA A 17 -41.30 0.15 -31.05
N GLY A 18 -41.77 0.97 -31.99
CA GLY A 18 -41.10 1.23 -33.26
C GLY A 18 -39.77 1.96 -33.09
N SER A 19 -38.88 1.73 -34.06
CA SER A 19 -37.76 2.58 -34.49
C SER A 19 -37.14 3.51 -33.43
N GLY A 20 -36.54 2.94 -32.39
CA GLY A 20 -35.69 3.67 -31.43
C GLY A 20 -34.58 2.80 -30.78
N GLY A 21 -34.50 1.51 -31.13
CA GLY A 21 -33.72 0.52 -30.39
C GLY A 21 -32.20 0.56 -30.57
N ALA A 22 -31.68 1.21 -31.62
CA ALA A 22 -30.24 1.22 -31.88
C ALA A 22 -29.45 2.14 -30.93
N ALA A 23 -30.04 3.27 -30.51
CA ALA A 23 -29.41 4.20 -29.58
C ALA A 23 -29.47 3.72 -28.11
N ALA A 24 -30.56 3.02 -27.73
CA ALA A 24 -30.72 2.47 -26.39
C ALA A 24 -29.81 1.25 -26.12
N ALA A 25 -29.52 0.44 -27.14
CA ALA A 25 -28.58 -0.68 -27.03
C ALA A 25 -27.12 -0.20 -26.87
N ALA A 26 -26.73 0.90 -27.51
CA ALA A 26 -25.40 1.50 -27.34
C ALA A 26 -25.22 2.14 -25.96
N ALA A 27 -26.26 2.76 -25.39
CA ALA A 27 -26.24 3.31 -24.04
C ALA A 27 -26.18 2.24 -22.94
N ALA A 28 -26.83 1.08 -23.14
CA ALA A 28 -26.78 -0.03 -22.19
C ALA A 28 -25.40 -0.72 -22.13
N VAL A 29 -24.65 -0.77 -23.24
CA VAL A 29 -23.28 -1.30 -23.28
C VAL A 29 -22.28 -0.31 -22.66
N ALA A 30 -22.50 1.00 -22.80
CA ALA A 30 -21.65 2.03 -22.17
C ALA A 30 -21.82 2.10 -20.64
N SER A 31 -23.02 1.81 -20.11
CA SER A 31 -23.28 1.86 -18.66
C SER A 31 -22.76 0.63 -17.90
N SER A 32 -22.51 -0.50 -18.60
CA SER A 32 -21.88 -1.68 -17.99
C SER A 32 -20.35 -1.57 -17.84
N ALA A 33 -19.71 -0.56 -18.46
CA ALA A 33 -18.25 -0.40 -18.46
C ALA A 33 -17.70 0.44 -17.29
N ALA A 34 -18.56 0.94 -16.40
CA ALA A 34 -18.20 1.86 -15.32
C ALA A 34 -18.59 1.37 -13.91
N ALA A 35 -18.63 0.05 -13.69
CA ALA A 35 -18.77 -0.48 -12.33
C ALA A 35 -17.38 -0.55 -11.65
N PRO A 36 -17.13 0.17 -10.54
CA PRO A 36 -15.90 -0.02 -9.78
C PRO A 36 -15.89 -1.44 -9.21
N TRP A 37 -14.76 -2.13 -9.41
CA TRP A 37 -14.50 -3.44 -8.85
C TRP A 37 -14.62 -3.38 -7.31
N ARG A 38 -15.61 -4.08 -6.76
CA ARG A 38 -15.75 -4.36 -5.33
C ARG A 38 -15.24 -5.77 -5.06
N PRO A 39 -14.17 -5.98 -4.26
CA PRO A 39 -13.88 -7.32 -3.81
C PRO A 39 -14.97 -7.77 -2.84
N ALA A 40 -15.65 -8.87 -3.16
CA ALA A 40 -16.33 -9.64 -2.15
C ALA A 40 -15.27 -10.14 -1.16
N GLN A 41 -15.38 -9.70 0.10
CA GLN A 41 -14.68 -10.34 1.21
C GLN A 41 -15.18 -11.80 1.27
N HIS A 42 -14.29 -12.73 1.63
CA HIS A 42 -14.42 -14.18 1.50
C HIS A 42 -14.04 -14.74 0.12
N GLN A 43 -12.74 -14.98 -0.08
CA GLN A 43 -12.15 -16.22 -0.62
C GLN A 43 -10.62 -16.07 -0.64
N LEU A 44 -9.98 -16.16 0.54
CA LEU A 44 -8.57 -16.55 0.63
C LEU A 44 -8.55 -18.04 0.94
N LEU A 45 -8.49 -18.86 -0.13
CA LEU A 45 -8.26 -20.28 0.00
C LEU A 45 -6.82 -20.52 0.47
N SER A 46 -6.75 -21.33 1.52
CA SER A 46 -5.58 -21.81 2.25
C SER A 46 -4.55 -22.51 1.37
N LEU A 47 -3.30 -22.07 1.46
CA LEU A 47 -2.11 -22.88 1.18
C LEU A 47 -1.16 -22.82 2.39
N GLN A 48 -1.66 -23.22 3.56
CA GLN A 48 -0.84 -23.45 4.75
C GLN A 48 -1.40 -24.62 5.55
N THR A 49 -1.38 -25.79 4.94
CA THR A 49 -1.42 -27.07 5.67
C THR A 49 -0.34 -27.95 5.07
N TRP A 50 0.89 -27.79 5.55
CA TRP A 50 1.97 -28.80 5.56
C TRP A 50 3.28 -28.13 6.01
N ALA A 51 3.39 -27.85 7.30
CA ALA A 51 4.67 -27.72 8.03
C ALA A 51 4.40 -27.44 9.52
N SER A 52 3.82 -28.39 10.24
CA SER A 52 3.79 -28.37 11.71
C SER A 52 3.59 -29.78 12.23
N SER A 53 4.65 -30.57 12.17
CA SER A 53 4.77 -31.82 12.91
C SER A 53 6.25 -32.12 13.08
N SER A 54 6.87 -31.56 14.13
CA SER A 54 7.89 -32.24 14.93
C SER A 54 8.60 -31.26 15.89
N LEU A 55 8.46 -31.57 17.18
CA LEU A 55 9.47 -31.42 18.26
C LEU A 55 9.66 -30.04 18.91
N SER A 56 9.11 -29.90 20.12
CA SER A 56 9.74 -29.17 21.24
C SER A 56 10.68 -30.11 22.00
N PRO A 57 11.75 -29.62 22.67
CA PRO A 57 11.66 -29.34 24.13
C PRO A 57 12.62 -28.19 24.58
N PRO A 58 12.97 -28.01 25.88
CA PRO A 58 12.29 -27.10 26.80
C PRO A 58 13.18 -25.94 27.31
N ALA A 59 12.57 -25.08 28.14
CA ALA A 59 13.11 -23.85 28.67
C ALA A 59 14.13 -24.00 29.83
N ALA A 60 15.12 -23.09 29.82
CA ALA A 60 15.84 -22.46 30.93
C ALA A 60 16.60 -21.27 30.29
N GLY A 61 16.80 -20.07 30.81
CA GLY A 61 16.90 -19.54 32.16
C GLY A 61 18.02 -18.49 32.14
N SER A 62 17.65 -17.22 32.35
CA SER A 62 18.46 -16.04 32.75
C SER A 62 19.64 -15.47 31.92
N SER A 63 19.49 -14.16 31.68
CA SER A 63 20.45 -13.05 31.88
C SER A 63 21.60 -12.75 30.89
N LEU A 64 21.52 -11.50 30.37
CA LEU A 64 22.58 -10.52 30.08
C LEU A 64 23.72 -10.91 29.13
N GLN A 65 23.75 -10.27 27.94
CA GLN A 65 24.90 -9.46 27.53
C GLN A 65 24.65 -8.61 26.28
N HIS A 66 25.17 -7.39 26.35
CA HIS A 66 25.23 -6.36 25.33
C HIS A 66 26.17 -6.70 24.18
N ALA A 67 25.91 -6.05 23.04
CA ALA A 67 26.87 -5.57 22.04
C ALA A 67 27.73 -6.61 21.29
N ALA A 68 27.35 -6.91 20.04
CA ALA A 68 28.21 -6.88 18.84
C ALA A 68 27.53 -7.63 17.69
N SER A 69 26.91 -6.93 16.74
CA SER A 69 26.43 -7.54 15.49
C SER A 69 26.35 -6.50 14.36
N SER A 70 27.50 -6.01 13.89
CA SER A 70 27.56 -5.19 12.65
C SER A 70 28.72 -5.53 11.71
N VAL A 71 29.40 -6.66 11.93
CA VAL A 71 30.57 -7.09 11.13
C VAL A 71 30.36 -8.41 10.38
N ALA A 72 29.44 -9.28 10.80
CA ALA A 72 29.22 -10.58 10.16
C ALA A 72 28.53 -10.51 8.77
N GLY A 73 27.76 -9.46 8.49
CA GLY A 73 27.04 -9.30 7.20
C GLY A 73 27.89 -8.89 6.00
N ARG A 74 29.13 -8.43 6.23
CA ARG A 74 30.05 -7.99 5.16
C ARG A 74 31.03 -9.07 4.70
N ALA A 75 31.21 -10.13 5.48
CA ALA A 75 32.07 -11.26 5.09
C ALA A 75 31.35 -12.25 4.15
N ALA A 76 30.03 -12.46 4.35
CA ALA A 76 29.25 -13.39 3.53
C ALA A 76 29.03 -12.92 2.07
N SER A 77 29.15 -11.61 1.80
CA SER A 77 28.98 -11.03 0.47
C SER A 77 30.26 -10.98 -0.36
N SER A 78 31.44 -11.15 0.24
CA SER A 78 32.74 -11.17 -0.48
C SER A 78 33.13 -12.57 -0.96
N GLU A 79 32.76 -13.64 -0.25
CA GLU A 79 33.03 -15.03 -0.67
C GLU A 79 32.20 -15.46 -1.89
N ALA A 80 30.93 -15.01 -1.99
CA ALA A 80 30.07 -15.30 -3.13
C ALA A 80 30.60 -14.66 -4.44
N ALA A 81 31.22 -13.47 -4.34
CA ALA A 81 31.84 -12.78 -5.47
C ALA A 81 33.19 -13.42 -5.91
N ALA A 82 33.92 -14.05 -4.99
CA ALA A 82 35.17 -14.76 -5.28
C ALA A 82 34.93 -16.16 -5.90
N ALA A 83 33.81 -16.81 -5.60
CA ALA A 83 33.40 -18.08 -6.23
C ALA A 83 33.02 -17.87 -7.72
N ALA A 84 32.33 -16.78 -8.05
CA ALA A 84 31.91 -16.48 -9.43
C ALA A 84 33.09 -16.20 -10.39
N ARG A 85 34.20 -15.61 -9.90
CA ARG A 85 35.38 -15.31 -10.73
C ARG A 85 36.24 -16.55 -11.04
N ARG A 86 36.22 -17.58 -10.19
CA ARG A 86 36.96 -18.82 -10.40
C ARG A 86 36.36 -19.71 -11.49
N HIS A 87 35.04 -19.64 -11.70
CA HIS A 87 34.37 -20.39 -12.79
C HIS A 87 34.57 -19.76 -14.18
N ALA A 88 34.80 -18.45 -14.28
CA ALA A 88 35.04 -17.78 -15.56
C ALA A 88 36.45 -18.05 -16.13
N ALA A 89 37.45 -18.29 -15.27
CA ALA A 89 38.83 -18.56 -15.70
C ALA A 89 39.04 -20.00 -16.22
N ALA A 90 38.27 -20.98 -15.72
CA ALA A 90 38.35 -22.37 -16.17
C ALA A 90 37.77 -22.60 -17.58
N ALA A 91 36.87 -21.73 -18.05
CA ALA A 91 36.27 -21.83 -19.38
C ALA A 91 37.16 -21.27 -20.52
N ALA A 92 38.24 -20.55 -20.18
CA ALA A 92 39.13 -19.92 -21.17
C ALA A 92 40.39 -20.74 -21.50
N ALA A 93 40.68 -21.82 -20.77
CA ALA A 93 41.96 -22.54 -20.87
C ALA A 93 41.97 -23.79 -21.79
N SER A 94 40.86 -24.18 -22.43
CA SER A 94 40.80 -25.42 -23.24
C SER A 94 40.88 -25.22 -24.76
N ARG A 95 41.45 -24.11 -25.24
CA ARG A 95 41.74 -23.93 -26.69
C ARG A 95 43.21 -23.61 -26.93
N ARG A 96 44.06 -24.65 -26.91
CA ARG A 96 45.33 -24.73 -27.67
C ARG A 96 45.93 -26.12 -27.48
N GLY A 97 46.08 -26.84 -28.58
CA GLY A 97 46.69 -28.17 -28.62
C GLY A 97 46.48 -28.82 -29.99
N LEU A 98 47.28 -28.38 -30.96
CA LEU A 98 47.36 -28.96 -32.31
C LEU A 98 48.28 -30.20 -32.31
N ALA A 99 47.78 -31.25 -32.97
CA ALA A 99 48.46 -32.19 -33.87
C ALA A 99 49.71 -32.96 -33.41
N THR A 100 49.57 -34.29 -33.37
CA THR A 100 50.28 -35.35 -34.13
C THR A 100 49.56 -36.66 -33.77
N GLY A 101 49.33 -37.70 -34.56
CA GLY A 101 49.62 -38.09 -35.93
C GLY A 101 49.38 -39.61 -35.95
N ALA A 102 48.41 -40.11 -36.73
CA ALA A 102 48.31 -41.52 -37.12
C ALA A 102 47.23 -41.70 -38.19
N VAL A 103 47.66 -42.22 -39.34
CA VAL A 103 46.85 -42.52 -40.52
C VAL A 103 45.99 -43.75 -40.27
N ALA A 104 44.66 -43.61 -40.38
CA ALA A 104 43.73 -44.72 -40.44
C ALA A 104 42.79 -44.54 -41.66
N ARG A 105 42.61 -45.63 -42.41
CA ARG A 105 41.92 -45.75 -43.71
C ARG A 105 40.46 -45.25 -43.68
N PRO A 106 39.90 -44.80 -44.83
CA PRO A 106 38.52 -44.33 -44.90
C PRO A 106 37.55 -45.52 -44.85
N GLY A 107 36.89 -45.71 -43.71
CA GLY A 107 35.66 -46.50 -43.63
C GLY A 107 34.49 -45.71 -44.23
N PRO A 108 33.47 -46.37 -44.80
CA PRO A 108 32.33 -45.67 -45.39
C PRO A 108 31.63 -44.82 -44.33
N ALA A 109 31.34 -43.57 -44.69
CA ALA A 109 30.71 -42.59 -43.82
C ALA A 109 29.43 -43.17 -43.17
N PRO A 110 29.28 -43.10 -41.83
CA PRO A 110 27.99 -43.38 -41.23
C PRO A 110 27.00 -42.34 -41.76
N ARG A 111 26.04 -42.79 -42.56
CA ARG A 111 24.90 -41.99 -43.01
C ARG A 111 24.24 -41.41 -41.77
N GLY A 112 24.09 -40.10 -41.77
CA GLY A 112 23.49 -39.38 -40.66
C GLY A 112 22.11 -39.93 -40.32
N THR A 113 21.91 -40.23 -39.04
CA THR A 113 20.59 -40.27 -38.45
C THR A 113 20.65 -39.64 -37.07
N SER A 114 20.53 -38.31 -37.03
CA SER A 114 20.01 -37.63 -35.84
C SER A 114 19.08 -36.49 -36.25
N LYS A 115 18.05 -36.81 -37.06
CA LYS A 115 16.78 -36.08 -37.00
C LYS A 115 15.96 -36.67 -35.86
N ALA A 116 16.38 -36.41 -34.62
CA ALA A 116 15.55 -36.64 -33.44
C ALA A 116 15.44 -35.30 -32.69
N GLY A 117 14.50 -34.46 -33.11
CA GLY A 117 14.33 -33.15 -32.47
C GLY A 117 13.22 -32.24 -32.97
N SER A 118 12.36 -32.64 -33.92
CA SER A 118 11.34 -31.72 -34.47
C SER A 118 10.07 -31.59 -33.60
N GLY A 119 9.88 -32.47 -32.61
CA GLY A 119 8.77 -32.42 -31.65
C GLY A 119 8.95 -31.38 -30.54
N ARG A 120 10.16 -31.29 -29.97
CA ARG A 120 10.39 -30.55 -28.70
C ARG A 120 10.27 -29.03 -28.85
N SER A 121 10.59 -28.47 -30.02
CA SER A 121 10.62 -27.02 -30.30
C SER A 121 9.24 -26.36 -30.37
N LEU A 122 8.22 -27.09 -30.84
CA LEU A 122 6.85 -26.56 -30.94
C LEU A 122 6.17 -26.52 -29.55
N TRP A 123 6.30 -27.63 -28.80
CA TRP A 123 5.77 -27.72 -27.43
C TRP A 123 6.48 -26.74 -26.49
N SER A 124 7.78 -26.50 -26.65
CA SER A 124 8.49 -25.47 -25.88
C SER A 124 8.01 -24.06 -26.20
N GLY A 125 7.70 -23.77 -27.47
CA GLY A 125 7.16 -22.47 -27.88
C GLY A 125 5.76 -22.21 -27.33
N LEU A 126 4.89 -23.24 -27.35
CA LEU A 126 3.55 -23.17 -26.76
C LEU A 126 3.60 -23.01 -25.23
N PHE A 127 4.54 -23.69 -24.56
CA PHE A 127 4.75 -23.55 -23.13
C PHE A 127 5.18 -22.14 -22.72
N LEU A 128 5.94 -21.43 -23.57
CA LEU A 128 6.35 -20.05 -23.33
C LEU A 128 5.22 -19.01 -23.48
N LEU A 129 4.09 -19.36 -24.11
CA LEU A 129 2.95 -18.45 -24.21
C LEU A 129 2.19 -18.31 -22.88
N ALA A 130 2.17 -19.35 -22.05
CA ALA A 130 1.49 -19.32 -20.75
C ALA A 130 2.07 -18.25 -19.79
N PRO A 131 3.40 -18.21 -19.50
CA PRO A 131 3.97 -17.15 -18.67
C PRO A 131 3.86 -15.77 -19.33
N GLY A 132 3.88 -15.70 -20.66
CA GLY A 132 3.67 -14.44 -21.39
C GLY A 132 2.25 -13.89 -21.24
N ALA A 133 1.22 -14.74 -21.39
CA ALA A 133 -0.17 -14.36 -21.19
C ALA A 133 -0.43 -13.95 -19.73
N LEU A 134 0.15 -14.67 -18.77
CA LEU A 134 0.07 -14.30 -17.35
C LEU A 134 0.72 -12.94 -17.10
N ALA A 135 1.91 -12.68 -17.65
CA ALA A 135 2.58 -11.40 -17.55
C ALA A 135 1.75 -10.27 -18.19
N ALA A 136 1.15 -10.49 -19.36
CA ALA A 136 0.24 -9.52 -19.97
C ALA A 136 -0.95 -9.18 -19.07
N PHE A 137 -1.57 -10.20 -18.48
CA PHE A 137 -2.68 -10.05 -17.53
C PHE A 137 -2.24 -9.26 -16.29
N LEU A 138 -1.11 -9.60 -15.68
CA LEU A 138 -0.58 -8.87 -14.52
C LEU A 138 -0.25 -7.42 -14.88
N GLY A 139 0.27 -7.16 -16.08
CA GLY A 139 0.50 -5.80 -16.56
C GLY A 139 -0.80 -4.99 -16.68
N LYS A 140 -1.85 -5.59 -17.24
CA LYS A 140 -3.19 -4.98 -17.32
C LYS A 140 -3.77 -4.70 -15.93
N TRP A 141 -3.67 -5.67 -15.02
CA TRP A 141 -4.12 -5.50 -13.64
C TRP A 141 -3.40 -4.35 -12.93
N GLN A 142 -2.08 -4.23 -13.11
CA GLN A 142 -1.31 -3.12 -12.55
C GLN A 142 -1.71 -1.77 -13.16
N TRP A 143 -1.98 -1.72 -14.46
CA TRP A 143 -2.46 -0.52 -15.13
C TRP A 143 -3.84 -0.07 -14.61
N ASP A 144 -4.77 -1.01 -14.40
CA ASP A 144 -6.08 -0.68 -13.83
C ASP A 144 -5.95 -0.19 -12.39
N ARG A 145 -5.07 -0.82 -11.59
CA ARG A 145 -4.78 -0.39 -10.22
C ARG A 145 -4.19 1.01 -10.17
N ARG A 146 -3.31 1.36 -11.12
CA ARG A 146 -2.80 2.72 -11.31
C ARG A 146 -3.91 3.71 -11.54
N GLN A 147 -4.79 3.45 -12.51
CA GLN A 147 -5.89 4.36 -12.86
C GLN A 147 -6.82 4.59 -11.66
N TRP A 148 -7.19 3.52 -10.98
CA TRP A 148 -8.00 3.59 -9.77
C TRP A 148 -7.33 4.45 -8.68
N LYS A 149 -6.04 4.22 -8.39
CA LYS A 149 -5.32 5.03 -7.40
C LYS A 149 -5.18 6.50 -7.82
N ALA A 150 -4.92 6.77 -9.10
CA ALA A 150 -4.82 8.14 -9.61
C ALA A 150 -6.16 8.88 -9.45
N ALA A 151 -7.29 8.23 -9.78
CA ALA A 151 -8.61 8.81 -9.58
C ALA A 151 -8.94 9.05 -8.10
N LEU A 152 -8.51 8.14 -7.21
CA LEU A 152 -8.67 8.32 -5.76
C LEU A 152 -7.90 9.54 -5.24
N LEU A 153 -6.64 9.71 -5.67
CA LEU A 153 -5.84 10.88 -5.32
C LEU A 153 -6.48 12.16 -5.83
N GLU A 154 -6.94 12.17 -7.08
CA GLU A 154 -7.55 13.37 -7.64
C GLU A 154 -8.83 13.77 -6.91
N ARG A 155 -9.68 12.80 -6.57
CA ARG A 155 -10.85 13.04 -5.73
C ARG A 155 -10.46 13.59 -4.36
N ARG A 156 -9.44 13.02 -3.72
CA ARG A 156 -8.95 13.49 -2.41
C ARG A 156 -8.46 14.94 -2.51
N ARG A 157 -7.66 15.25 -3.53
CA ARG A 157 -7.15 16.61 -3.79
C ARG A 157 -8.29 17.61 -3.96
N ALA A 158 -9.30 17.28 -4.76
CA ALA A 158 -10.44 18.15 -4.97
C ALA A 158 -11.22 18.44 -3.67
N MET A 159 -11.41 17.44 -2.80
CA MET A 159 -12.10 17.63 -1.51
C MET A 159 -11.29 18.52 -0.54
N MET A 160 -9.96 18.47 -0.61
CA MET A 160 -9.07 19.25 0.26
C MET A 160 -8.92 20.72 -0.17
N GLN A 161 -9.46 21.14 -1.32
CA GLN A 161 -9.32 22.52 -1.84
C GLN A 161 -10.44 23.48 -1.43
N GLY A 162 -11.52 23.00 -0.81
CA GLY A 162 -12.67 23.83 -0.44
C GLY A 162 -12.41 24.77 0.75
N GLU A 163 -13.33 25.72 0.95
CA GLU A 163 -13.35 26.51 2.19
C GLU A 163 -13.67 25.62 3.41
N PRO A 164 -13.06 25.86 4.58
CA PRO A 164 -13.32 25.07 5.77
C PRO A 164 -14.79 25.12 6.21
N VAL A 165 -15.42 23.96 6.32
CA VAL A 165 -16.78 23.80 6.87
C VAL A 165 -16.74 23.88 8.40
N ASP A 166 -17.58 24.72 9.01
CA ASP A 166 -17.69 24.79 10.47
C ASP A 166 -18.41 23.55 11.04
N LEU A 167 -17.66 22.65 11.67
CA LEU A 167 -18.17 21.40 12.24
C LEU A 167 -19.19 21.62 13.35
N PHE A 168 -19.13 22.74 14.05
CA PHE A 168 -20.09 23.05 15.12
C PHE A 168 -21.33 23.78 14.63
N ALA A 169 -21.34 24.22 13.37
CA ALA A 169 -22.54 24.73 12.70
C ALA A 169 -23.16 23.70 11.74
N ALA A 170 -22.39 22.72 11.28
CA ALA A 170 -22.88 21.67 10.40
C ALA A 170 -23.93 20.79 11.09
N GLU A 171 -25.01 20.49 10.35
CA GLU A 171 -26.07 19.56 10.75
C GLU A 171 -25.63 18.11 10.56
N GLU A 172 -24.92 17.84 9.46
CA GLU A 172 -24.36 16.53 9.12
C GLU A 172 -22.83 16.59 9.07
N GLU A 173 -22.17 15.48 9.40
CA GLU A 173 -20.73 15.37 9.26
C GLU A 173 -20.34 15.42 7.77
N PRO A 174 -19.39 16.30 7.38
CA PRO A 174 -18.90 16.35 6.00
C PRO A 174 -18.28 15.01 5.55
N PRO A 175 -18.05 14.80 4.25
CA PRO A 175 -17.27 13.66 3.79
C PRO A 175 -15.81 13.71 4.24
N GLU A 176 -15.18 12.53 4.37
CA GLU A 176 -13.73 12.41 4.65
C GLU A 176 -12.89 13.23 3.65
N TYR A 177 -11.82 13.87 4.15
CA TYR A 177 -10.91 14.77 3.44
C TYR A 177 -11.48 16.15 3.07
N VAL A 178 -12.70 16.50 3.50
CA VAL A 178 -13.18 17.88 3.40
C VAL A 178 -12.48 18.75 4.44
N ARG A 179 -12.12 19.99 4.06
CA ARG A 179 -11.60 21.00 4.98
C ARG A 179 -12.66 21.39 6.00
N VAL A 180 -12.27 21.41 7.26
CA VAL A 180 -13.17 21.67 8.39
C VAL A 180 -12.52 22.62 9.38
N ALA A 181 -13.36 23.39 10.07
CA ALA A 181 -13.00 24.29 11.14
C ALA A 181 -13.83 23.98 12.39
N ALA A 182 -13.23 24.11 13.57
CA ALA A 182 -13.91 24.03 14.85
C ALA A 182 -13.32 25.04 15.84
N LYS A 183 -14.18 25.70 16.61
CA LYS A 183 -13.78 26.69 17.62
C LYS A 183 -14.18 26.26 19.01
N GLY A 184 -13.23 26.18 19.93
CA GLY A 184 -13.48 25.69 21.28
C GLY A 184 -12.28 25.78 22.20
N VAL A 185 -12.33 25.07 23.33
CA VAL A 185 -11.21 24.95 24.26
C VAL A 185 -10.68 23.52 24.20
N MET A 186 -9.35 23.37 24.12
CA MET A 186 -8.72 22.05 24.14
C MET A 186 -8.67 21.49 25.56
N ASP A 187 -9.18 20.29 25.73
CA ASP A 187 -9.08 19.53 26.98
C ASP A 187 -7.80 18.69 26.98
N HIS A 188 -6.67 19.33 27.28
CA HIS A 188 -5.37 18.65 27.25
C HIS A 188 -5.28 17.50 28.24
N GLY A 189 -6.01 17.56 29.36
CA GLY A 189 -6.06 16.51 30.39
C GLY A 189 -6.73 15.22 29.91
N ALA A 190 -7.65 15.31 28.95
CA ALA A 190 -8.32 14.16 28.35
C ALA A 190 -7.61 13.62 27.08
N SER A 191 -6.39 14.08 26.78
CA SER A 191 -5.68 13.66 25.55
C SER A 191 -5.30 12.18 25.55
N GLN A 192 -5.50 11.53 24.40
CA GLN A 192 -5.11 10.14 24.15
C GLN A 192 -3.86 10.08 23.25
N TYR A 193 -3.06 9.03 23.41
CA TYR A 193 -1.78 8.88 22.70
C TYR A 193 -1.76 7.59 21.89
N VAL A 194 -1.78 7.70 20.56
CA VAL A 194 -1.80 6.54 19.66
C VAL A 194 -0.38 6.19 19.20
N GLY A 195 0.08 4.98 19.53
CA GLY A 195 1.42 4.52 19.17
C GLY A 195 1.71 3.06 19.50
N PRO A 196 2.94 2.60 19.20
CA PRO A 196 4.07 3.41 18.74
C PRO A 196 3.91 3.92 17.29
N ARG A 197 4.39 5.13 17.02
CA ARG A 197 4.48 5.74 15.69
C ARG A 197 5.90 6.18 15.40
N THR A 198 6.50 5.61 14.37
CA THR A 198 7.85 5.96 13.94
C THR A 198 7.82 7.13 12.97
N ARG A 199 8.69 8.13 13.18
CA ARG A 199 8.91 9.26 12.26
C ARG A 199 10.41 9.48 12.05
N GLN A 200 10.80 9.80 10.82
CA GLN A 200 12.17 10.22 10.53
C GLN A 200 12.32 11.72 10.79
N ILE A 201 13.28 12.09 11.64
CA ILE A 201 13.56 13.46 12.06
C ILE A 201 15.06 13.69 11.90
N ALA A 202 15.44 14.69 11.08
CA ALA A 202 16.85 14.98 10.76
C ALA A 202 17.66 13.72 10.36
N GLY A 203 17.04 12.82 9.59
CA GLY A 203 17.66 11.57 9.14
C GLY A 203 17.64 10.43 10.16
N VAL A 204 17.22 10.67 11.41
CA VAL A 204 17.16 9.69 12.49
C VAL A 204 15.73 9.20 12.70
N SER A 205 15.55 7.88 12.84
CA SER A 205 14.25 7.28 13.15
C SER A 205 13.94 7.40 14.64
N LYS A 206 12.86 8.10 14.99
CA LYS A 206 12.38 8.26 16.37
C LYS A 206 11.03 7.58 16.56
N GLN A 207 10.83 6.97 17.74
CA GLN A 207 9.52 6.48 18.17
C GLN A 207 8.75 7.59 18.89
N GLY A 208 7.43 7.56 18.75
CA GLY A 208 6.55 8.56 19.34
C GLY A 208 5.09 8.17 19.25
N PHE A 209 4.23 9.16 19.38
CA PHE A 209 2.78 9.00 19.47
C PHE A 209 2.08 10.06 18.63
N LEU A 210 0.89 9.76 18.12
CA LEU A 210 -0.06 10.79 17.70
C LEU A 210 -0.86 11.24 18.92
N VAL A 211 -1.05 12.55 19.07
CA VAL A 211 -1.80 13.10 20.20
C VAL A 211 -3.19 13.51 19.76
N MET A 212 -4.18 12.82 20.33
CA MET A 212 -5.60 13.04 20.10
C MET A 212 -6.15 13.84 21.27
N THR A 213 -6.60 15.08 21.03
CA THR A 213 -7.06 15.98 22.09
C THR A 213 -8.48 16.43 21.82
N PRO A 214 -9.41 16.30 22.79
CA PRO A 214 -10.75 16.84 22.66
C PRO A 214 -10.73 18.36 22.51
N LEU A 215 -11.53 18.87 21.59
CA LEU A 215 -11.87 20.29 21.47
C LEU A 215 -13.36 20.43 21.78
N ARG A 216 -13.68 21.15 22.86
CA ARG A 216 -15.05 21.34 23.33
C ARG A 216 -15.55 22.73 22.95
N GLN A 217 -16.73 22.81 22.33
CA GLN A 217 -17.40 24.07 22.09
C GLN A 217 -18.03 24.56 23.39
N GLU A 218 -17.76 25.81 23.76
CA GLU A 218 -18.38 26.42 24.93
C GLU A 218 -19.89 26.60 24.72
N GLY A 219 -20.67 26.24 25.74
CA GLY A 219 -22.11 26.52 25.81
C GLY A 219 -23.03 25.57 25.02
N SER A 220 -22.53 24.81 24.04
CA SER A 220 -23.37 23.93 23.20
C SER A 220 -23.28 22.44 23.52
N GLY A 221 -22.26 22.03 24.29
CA GLY A 221 -21.96 20.61 24.54
C GLY A 221 -21.37 19.85 23.35
N ARG A 222 -21.22 20.48 22.17
CA ARG A 222 -20.56 19.86 21.00
C ARG A 222 -19.07 19.72 21.25
N ALA A 223 -18.47 18.67 20.71
CA ALA A 223 -17.05 18.44 20.77
C ALA A 223 -16.55 17.66 19.56
N VAL A 224 -15.26 17.81 19.26
CA VAL A 224 -14.56 17.05 18.21
C VAL A 224 -13.27 16.47 18.78
N LEU A 225 -12.80 15.36 18.23
CA LEU A 225 -11.48 14.83 18.53
C LEU A 225 -10.47 15.41 17.54
N VAL A 226 -9.37 15.99 18.04
CA VAL A 226 -8.36 16.62 17.18
C VAL A 226 -7.07 15.79 17.21
N ASN A 227 -6.68 15.23 16.05
CA ASN A 227 -5.34 14.73 15.86
C ASN A 227 -4.40 15.91 15.61
N ARG A 228 -3.60 16.24 16.62
CA ARG A 228 -2.67 17.38 16.59
C ARG A 228 -1.35 17.07 15.89
N GLY A 229 -1.10 15.79 15.62
CA GLY A 229 0.14 15.31 15.02
C GLY A 229 1.02 14.53 15.98
N TRP A 230 2.26 14.32 15.53
CA TRP A 230 3.23 13.43 16.15
C TRP A 230 4.05 14.12 17.23
N VAL A 231 4.31 13.42 18.33
CA VAL A 231 5.21 13.82 19.41
C VAL A 231 6.18 12.68 19.72
N PRO A 232 7.43 12.98 20.12
CA PRO A 232 8.35 11.95 20.54
C PRO A 232 7.96 11.41 21.92
N ALA A 233 8.45 10.22 22.29
CA ALA A 233 8.07 9.57 23.55
C ALA A 233 8.36 10.45 24.77
N GLU A 234 9.51 11.14 24.79
CA GLU A 234 9.92 12.05 25.86
C GLU A 234 8.94 13.24 26.06
N TRP A 235 8.21 13.65 25.02
CA TRP A 235 7.24 14.73 25.12
C TRP A 235 6.01 14.34 25.94
N ARG A 236 5.59 13.07 25.86
CA ARG A 236 4.46 12.55 26.66
C ARG A 236 4.78 12.61 28.16
N GLU A 237 6.00 12.26 28.53
CA GLU A 237 6.44 12.10 29.92
C GLU A 237 6.81 13.43 30.58
N ALA A 238 7.37 14.38 29.83
CA ALA A 238 7.87 15.63 30.37
C ALA A 238 6.86 16.79 30.26
N GLU A 239 6.26 17.19 31.38
CA GLU A 239 5.35 18.35 31.47
C GLU A 239 5.98 19.64 30.87
N ALA A 240 7.27 19.86 31.14
CA ALA A 240 7.99 21.01 30.60
C ALA A 240 8.04 21.02 29.06
N ALA A 241 8.13 19.85 28.41
CA ALA A 241 8.09 19.74 26.95
C ALA A 241 6.69 20.01 26.39
N ARG A 242 5.63 19.73 27.17
CA ARG A 242 4.23 19.91 26.73
C ARG A 242 3.76 21.35 26.74
N ARG A 243 4.30 22.21 27.62
CA ARG A 243 3.89 23.61 27.78
C ARG A 243 3.90 24.42 26.47
N GLY A 244 4.86 24.17 25.58
CA GLY A 244 4.93 24.88 24.28
C GLY A 244 3.89 24.45 23.24
N GLY A 245 3.22 23.30 23.43
CA GLY A 245 2.29 22.70 22.46
C GLY A 245 0.84 22.58 22.96
N GLN A 246 0.54 23.14 24.13
CA GLN A 246 -0.77 23.08 24.78
C GLN A 246 -1.35 24.49 24.95
N PRO A 247 -1.94 25.07 23.89
CA PRO A 247 -2.52 26.41 23.98
C PRO A 247 -3.66 26.44 25.02
N GLU A 248 -3.68 27.50 25.82
CA GLU A 248 -4.74 27.77 26.79
C GLU A 248 -5.85 28.63 26.16
N GLY A 249 -7.08 28.50 26.66
CA GLY A 249 -8.22 29.31 26.22
C GLY A 249 -8.82 28.88 24.87
N LYS A 250 -9.53 29.81 24.24
CA LYS A 250 -10.27 29.56 23.00
C LYS A 250 -9.33 29.47 21.81
N VAL A 251 -9.49 28.40 21.04
CA VAL A 251 -8.73 28.15 19.83
C VAL A 251 -9.65 27.90 18.63
N ARG A 252 -9.17 28.23 17.44
CA ARG A 252 -9.72 27.78 16.16
C ARG A 252 -8.79 26.71 15.60
N VAL A 253 -9.32 25.52 15.41
CA VAL A 253 -8.64 24.40 14.76
C VAL A 253 -9.17 24.29 13.35
N GLU A 254 -8.28 24.28 12.37
CA GLU A 254 -8.61 23.86 11.02
C GLU A 254 -7.79 22.65 10.62
N GLY A 255 -8.40 21.82 9.79
CA GLY A 255 -7.82 20.57 9.36
C GLY A 255 -8.69 19.88 8.34
N LEU A 256 -8.49 18.58 8.22
CA LEU A 256 -9.27 17.71 7.37
C LEU A 256 -10.08 16.76 8.23
N LEU A 257 -11.32 16.54 7.84
CA LEU A 257 -12.09 15.45 8.41
C LEU A 257 -11.43 14.12 8.03
N ARG A 258 -11.25 13.25 9.01
CA ARG A 258 -10.64 11.93 8.83
C ARG A 258 -11.51 10.87 9.47
N HIS A 259 -11.59 9.71 8.84
CA HIS A 259 -12.01 8.52 9.54
C HIS A 259 -10.81 7.86 10.23
N GLY A 260 -11.11 6.89 11.09
CA GLY A 260 -10.11 6.08 11.78
C GLY A 260 -9.22 5.27 10.83
N GLU A 261 -8.44 4.39 11.41
CA GLU A 261 -7.55 3.50 10.68
C GLU A 261 -8.12 2.08 10.67
N ASP A 262 -7.97 1.40 9.53
CA ASP A 262 -8.17 -0.03 9.44
C ASP A 262 -6.88 -0.75 9.85
N PRO A 263 -6.84 -1.44 11.01
CA PRO A 263 -5.64 -2.13 11.44
C PRO A 263 -5.33 -3.33 10.54
N GLY A 264 -4.03 -3.58 10.33
CA GLY A 264 -3.57 -4.80 9.69
C GLY A 264 -3.74 -6.02 10.59
N ALA A 265 -3.73 -7.22 10.00
CA ALA A 265 -3.98 -8.49 10.72
C ALA A 265 -3.00 -8.80 11.87
N PHE A 266 -1.85 -8.13 11.93
CA PHE A 266 -0.82 -8.31 12.96
C PHE A 266 -0.76 -7.15 13.96
N VAL A 267 -1.66 -6.16 13.84
CA VAL A 267 -1.76 -5.07 14.81
C VAL A 267 -2.57 -5.57 16.01
N PRO A 268 -2.05 -5.48 17.25
CA PRO A 268 -2.80 -5.83 18.44
C PRO A 268 -4.08 -4.99 18.59
N PRO A 269 -5.14 -5.50 19.24
CA PRO A 269 -6.30 -4.69 19.57
C PRO A 269 -5.95 -3.57 20.55
N ASN A 270 -6.67 -2.46 20.48
CA ASN A 270 -6.54 -1.38 21.47
C ASN A 270 -6.92 -1.88 22.88
N GLU A 271 -6.33 -1.27 23.91
CA GLU A 271 -6.69 -1.51 25.31
C GLU A 271 -7.11 -0.18 25.99
N PRO A 272 -8.36 0.28 25.79
CA PRO A 272 -8.83 1.57 26.30
C PRO A 272 -8.64 1.74 27.81
N GLY A 273 -8.89 0.68 28.59
CA GLY A 273 -8.75 0.71 30.06
C GLY A 273 -7.31 0.90 30.56
N LYS A 274 -6.30 0.67 29.70
CA LYS A 274 -4.88 0.92 30.01
C LYS A 274 -4.33 2.17 29.28
N GLY A 275 -5.13 2.81 28.45
CA GLY A 275 -4.70 3.92 27.58
C GLY A 275 -3.70 3.48 26.50
N ASN A 276 -3.70 2.20 26.11
CA ASN A 276 -2.83 1.69 25.04
C ASN A 276 -3.62 1.68 23.73
N TRP A 277 -3.15 2.47 22.76
CA TRP A 277 -3.82 2.69 21.48
C TRP A 277 -2.84 2.40 20.35
N TYR A 278 -3.06 1.34 19.57
CA TYR A 278 -2.16 0.95 18.49
C TYR A 278 -2.58 1.55 17.13
N TYR A 279 -3.88 1.71 16.92
CA TYR A 279 -4.49 2.31 15.73
C TYR A 279 -5.58 3.31 16.12
N ILE A 280 -5.92 4.19 15.19
CA ILE A 280 -6.95 5.21 15.41
C ILE A 280 -8.33 4.57 15.28
N ASN A 281 -8.96 4.22 16.41
CA ASN A 281 -10.40 3.98 16.47
C ASN A 281 -11.07 5.23 17.03
N VAL A 282 -11.75 6.00 16.18
CA VAL A 282 -12.33 7.31 16.56
C VAL A 282 -13.32 7.16 17.71
N SER A 283 -14.21 6.17 17.64
CA SER A 283 -15.24 5.97 18.66
C SER A 283 -14.67 5.58 20.02
N GLU A 284 -13.69 4.67 20.05
CA GLU A 284 -13.04 4.29 21.30
C GLU A 284 -12.22 5.44 21.90
N LEU A 285 -11.47 6.17 21.06
CA LEU A 285 -10.67 7.31 21.48
C LEU A 285 -11.55 8.46 21.99
N ALA A 286 -12.65 8.74 21.31
CA ALA A 286 -13.62 9.76 21.71
C ALA A 286 -14.24 9.40 23.07
N ALA A 287 -14.70 8.16 23.24
CA ALA A 287 -15.24 7.69 24.51
C ALA A 287 -14.22 7.77 25.66
N ALA A 288 -12.98 7.35 25.42
CA ALA A 288 -11.90 7.44 26.41
C ALA A 288 -11.54 8.88 26.78
N ALA A 289 -11.76 9.82 25.86
CA ALA A 289 -11.55 11.24 26.08
C ALA A 289 -12.80 11.97 26.63
N GLY A 290 -13.84 11.22 27.02
CA GLY A 290 -15.08 11.77 27.59
C GLY A 290 -15.93 12.53 26.56
N LEU A 291 -15.90 12.11 25.31
CA LEU A 291 -16.74 12.60 24.21
C LEU A 291 -17.78 11.54 23.80
N PRO A 292 -18.85 11.94 23.09
CA PRO A 292 -19.70 10.99 22.37
C PRO A 292 -18.89 10.12 21.40
N ALA A 293 -19.27 8.86 21.22
CA ALA A 293 -18.56 7.91 20.36
C ALA A 293 -18.60 8.30 18.86
N GLU A 294 -19.53 9.18 18.51
CA GLU A 294 -19.75 9.75 17.18
C GLU A 294 -19.03 11.08 16.98
N ALA A 295 -18.20 11.52 17.93
CA ALA A 295 -17.46 12.77 17.79
C ALA A 295 -16.52 12.69 16.57
N PRO A 296 -16.57 13.67 15.64
CA PRO A 296 -15.77 13.63 14.42
C PRO A 296 -14.28 13.82 14.73
N LEU A 297 -13.43 13.21 13.92
CA LEU A 297 -11.98 13.35 13.99
C LEU A 297 -11.49 14.41 12.99
N VAL A 298 -10.80 15.42 13.51
CA VAL A 298 -10.12 16.46 12.74
C VAL A 298 -8.62 16.19 12.75
N GLU A 299 -8.03 15.96 11.59
CA GLU A 299 -6.57 15.93 11.43
C GLU A 299 -6.06 17.31 11.05
N VAL A 300 -5.24 17.87 11.94
CA VAL A 300 -4.57 19.15 11.71
C VAL A 300 -3.54 18.97 10.59
N VAL A 301 -3.51 19.95 9.66
CA VAL A 301 -2.58 19.97 8.53
C VAL A 301 -1.79 21.28 8.49
N THR A 302 -0.57 21.23 7.96
CA THR A 302 0.44 22.29 8.11
C THR A 302 0.28 23.52 7.19
N GLU A 303 -0.80 23.64 6.40
CA GLU A 303 -0.78 24.48 5.20
C GLU A 303 -1.16 25.96 5.37
N ASP A 304 -1.78 26.38 6.47
CA ASP A 304 -2.02 27.81 6.74
C ASP A 304 -1.17 28.34 7.90
N PRO A 305 -0.33 29.37 7.68
CA PRO A 305 0.27 30.13 8.76
C PRO A 305 -0.84 30.92 9.47
N GLY A 306 -1.57 30.26 10.37
CA GLY A 306 -2.67 30.86 11.11
C GLY A 306 -3.67 29.90 11.74
N THR A 307 -3.65 28.61 11.39
CA THR A 307 -4.81 27.75 11.71
C THR A 307 -4.55 26.40 12.38
N TYR A 308 -3.44 26.33 13.10
CA TYR A 308 -3.40 25.71 14.44
C TYR A 308 -2.63 26.64 15.38
N ILE A 309 -3.24 26.96 16.53
CA ILE A 309 -2.72 27.90 17.54
C ILE A 309 -1.41 27.35 18.12
N GLY A 310 -0.29 27.84 17.59
CA GLY A 310 1.08 27.42 17.93
C GLY A 310 2.14 27.71 16.86
N ARG A 311 1.75 28.05 15.61
CA ARG A 311 2.69 28.51 14.57
C ARG A 311 2.36 29.91 14.05
N GLY A 312 3.31 30.84 14.22
CA GLY A 312 3.56 31.83 13.17
C GLY A 312 4.29 31.15 11.99
N PRO A 313 4.40 31.80 10.82
CA PRO A 313 5.22 31.28 9.72
C PRO A 313 6.64 30.97 10.26
N PRO A 314 7.28 29.84 9.88
CA PRO A 314 8.66 29.60 10.28
C PRO A 314 9.51 30.76 9.79
N SER A 315 10.04 31.58 10.70
CA SER A 315 11.20 32.37 10.35
C SER A 315 12.35 31.38 10.15
N ALA A 316 13.26 31.64 9.21
CA ALA A 316 14.41 30.77 8.97
C ALA A 316 15.32 30.59 10.21
N MET A 317 15.00 31.24 11.34
CA MET A 317 15.74 31.26 12.60
C MET A 317 15.02 30.53 13.76
N ASP A 318 13.76 30.11 13.63
CA ASP A 318 13.02 29.40 14.70
C ASP A 318 13.18 27.88 14.57
N VAL A 319 14.41 27.40 14.78
CA VAL A 319 14.78 25.96 14.72
C VAL A 319 14.65 25.30 16.10
N GLU A 320 13.53 25.51 16.77
CA GLU A 320 13.08 24.56 17.80
C GLU A 320 11.90 23.81 17.22
N GLU A 321 12.06 22.50 16.98
CA GLU A 321 10.95 21.63 16.56
C GLU A 321 9.86 21.64 17.64
N ARG A 322 8.90 22.56 17.51
CA ARG A 322 7.76 22.63 18.43
C ARG A 322 6.80 21.50 18.10
N TYR A 323 6.73 20.55 19.02
CA TYR A 323 5.75 19.48 19.04
C TYR A 323 4.37 20.00 19.51
N PRO A 324 3.26 19.40 19.05
CA PRO A 324 3.16 18.27 18.11
C PRO A 324 3.45 18.67 16.65
N LEU A 325 3.87 17.69 15.84
CA LEU A 325 4.14 17.83 14.41
C LEU A 325 2.96 17.30 13.58
N PRO A 326 2.10 18.18 13.02
CA PRO A 326 1.01 17.77 12.15
C PRO A 326 1.50 17.02 10.91
N LYS A 327 0.56 16.35 10.23
CA LYS A 327 0.81 15.81 8.90
C LYS A 327 0.75 16.92 7.86
N SER A 328 1.59 16.83 6.84
CA SER A 328 1.42 17.61 5.62
C SER A 328 0.28 17.05 4.77
N LEU A 329 -0.24 17.82 3.81
CA LEU A 329 -1.16 17.25 2.83
C LEU A 329 -0.48 16.16 1.98
N ASP A 330 0.83 16.26 1.76
CA ASP A 330 1.59 15.23 1.05
C ASP A 330 1.55 13.90 1.80
N ASP A 331 1.72 13.91 3.14
CA ASP A 331 1.58 12.71 3.98
C ASP A 331 0.20 12.07 3.83
N LEU A 332 -0.84 12.89 3.69
CA LEU A 332 -2.22 12.43 3.48
C LEU A 332 -2.51 12.02 2.03
N MET A 333 -1.62 12.33 1.09
CA MET A 333 -1.72 11.94 -0.32
C MET A 333 -0.81 10.76 -0.67
N HIS A 334 -0.02 10.29 0.29
CA HIS A 334 0.90 9.21 0.08
C HIS A 334 0.26 7.85 0.36
N PHE A 335 0.45 6.90 -0.57
CA PHE A 335 0.16 5.50 -0.37
C PHE A 335 1.46 4.69 -0.38
N SER A 336 1.48 3.53 0.28
CA SER A 336 2.63 2.61 0.25
C SER A 336 3.06 2.16 -1.15
N VAL A 337 2.13 2.16 -2.10
CA VAL A 337 2.39 1.90 -3.52
C VAL A 337 1.67 2.97 -4.33
N MET A 338 2.42 3.84 -4.99
CA MET A 338 1.88 4.99 -5.72
C MET A 338 1.43 4.61 -7.14
N PRO A 339 0.60 5.44 -7.80
CA PRO A 339 0.23 5.21 -9.20
C PRO A 339 1.45 5.05 -10.11
N GLN A 340 2.54 5.76 -9.84
CA GLN A 340 3.79 5.63 -10.58
C GLN A 340 4.46 4.27 -10.36
N ASP A 341 4.41 3.70 -9.16
CA ASP A 341 4.93 2.36 -8.90
C ASP A 341 4.13 1.31 -9.68
N HIS A 342 2.81 1.42 -9.68
CA HIS A 342 1.94 0.56 -10.49
C HIS A 342 2.23 0.69 -11.99
N PHE A 343 2.56 1.89 -12.48
CA PHE A 343 3.04 2.07 -13.85
C PHE A 343 4.34 1.31 -14.12
N ASN A 344 5.33 1.47 -13.25
CA ASN A 344 6.63 0.81 -13.38
C ASN A 344 6.47 -0.72 -13.37
N TYR A 345 5.59 -1.26 -12.53
CA TYR A 345 5.25 -2.68 -12.53
C TYR A 345 4.53 -3.10 -13.81
N ALA A 346 3.56 -2.34 -14.29
CA ALA A 346 2.87 -2.62 -15.55
C ALA A 346 3.85 -2.71 -16.73
N ALA A 347 4.78 -1.75 -16.82
CA ALA A 347 5.83 -1.75 -17.83
C ALA A 347 6.71 -3.01 -17.73
N THR A 348 7.16 -3.36 -16.52
CA THR A 348 7.95 -4.57 -16.28
C THR A 348 7.22 -5.84 -16.77
N TRP A 349 5.95 -5.99 -16.40
CA TRP A 349 5.14 -7.14 -16.80
C TRP A 349 4.92 -7.22 -18.31
N TRP A 350 4.65 -6.09 -18.97
CA TRP A 350 4.50 -6.07 -20.42
C TRP A 350 5.81 -6.33 -21.16
N THR A 351 6.96 -5.87 -20.63
CA THR A 351 8.27 -6.22 -21.19
C THR A 351 8.53 -7.72 -21.08
N LEU A 352 8.24 -8.35 -19.93
CA LEU A 352 8.34 -9.81 -19.76
C LEU A 352 7.39 -10.56 -20.71
N SER A 353 6.16 -10.07 -20.88
CA SER A 353 5.20 -10.61 -21.84
C SER A 353 5.73 -10.53 -23.27
N ALA A 354 6.30 -9.40 -23.67
CA ALA A 354 6.85 -9.21 -25.01
C ALA A 354 8.07 -10.10 -25.25
N ALA A 355 8.97 -10.22 -24.27
CA ALA A 355 10.15 -11.07 -24.36
C ALA A 355 9.80 -12.55 -24.49
N THR A 356 8.88 -13.05 -23.66
CA THR A 356 8.41 -14.45 -23.72
C THR A 356 7.67 -14.74 -25.02
N LEU A 357 6.86 -13.80 -25.51
CA LEU A 357 6.23 -13.91 -26.83
C LEU A 357 7.26 -13.99 -27.95
N ALA A 358 8.30 -13.14 -27.93
CA ALA A 358 9.37 -13.16 -28.93
C ALA A 358 10.12 -14.51 -28.93
N LEU A 359 10.41 -15.05 -27.74
CA LEU A 359 11.04 -16.37 -27.59
C LEU A 359 10.12 -17.50 -28.08
N ALA A 360 8.83 -17.45 -27.76
CA ALA A 360 7.83 -18.41 -28.23
C ALA A 360 7.75 -18.41 -29.77
N VAL A 361 7.65 -17.23 -30.39
CA VAL A 361 7.62 -17.07 -31.85
C VAL A 361 8.90 -17.62 -32.49
N LYS A 362 10.08 -17.33 -31.91
CA LYS A 362 11.35 -17.87 -32.40
C LYS A 362 11.40 -19.39 -32.32
N ALA A 363 11.01 -19.99 -31.19
CA ALA A 363 10.99 -21.44 -30.99
C ALA A 363 10.00 -22.15 -31.93
N ILE A 364 8.82 -21.57 -32.15
CA ILE A 364 7.84 -22.10 -33.10
C ILE A 364 8.40 -22.05 -34.52
N ARG A 365 8.94 -20.90 -34.95
CA ARG A 365 9.52 -20.75 -36.31
C ARG A 365 10.67 -21.71 -36.57
N GLN A 366 11.56 -21.92 -35.59
CA GLN A 366 12.65 -22.90 -35.69
C GLN A 366 12.11 -24.33 -35.75
N GLY A 367 11.09 -24.65 -34.95
CA GLY A 367 10.45 -25.95 -34.95
C GLY A 367 9.73 -26.29 -36.26
N VAL A 368 9.11 -25.29 -36.90
CA VAL A 368 8.50 -25.43 -38.23
C VAL A 368 9.56 -25.63 -39.31
N ARG A 369 10.64 -24.84 -39.32
CA ARG A 369 11.73 -24.97 -40.31
C ARG A 369 12.51 -26.29 -40.20
N ALA A 370 12.49 -26.95 -39.05
CA ALA A 370 13.21 -28.21 -38.81
C ALA A 370 12.41 -29.46 -39.19
N ARG A 371 11.12 -29.32 -39.52
CA ARG A 371 10.27 -30.39 -40.08
C ARG A 371 10.38 -30.34 -41.58
#